data_AF-A0A645I9H1-F1
#
_entry.id   AF-A0A645I9H1-F1
#
_cell.length_a   1.000
_cell.length_b   1.000
_cell.length_c   1.000
_cell.angle_alpha   90.00
_cell.angle_beta   90.00
_cell.angle_gamma   90.00
#
_symmetry.space_group_name_H-M   'P 1'
#
loop_
_entity.id
_entity.type
_entity.pdbx_description
1 polymer ?
#
loop_
_entity_poly.entity_id
_entity_poly.type
_entity_poly.pdbx_seq_one_letter_code
_entity_poly.pdbx_strand_id
1 'polypeptide(L)'
;MQNSSQQRRSILQLLGVSVNRAGIEQVFSWLPGVQKSAAEGWWQSLEQKAKRCKAYNEKNGDLLIRQYEFIQAFLGTEPDFIYQR
;
A
#
# COMPACT_ATOMS: atom_id res chain seq x y z
N MET A 1 10.72 -5.84 -0.74
CA MET A 1 9.90 -5.06 0.23
C MET A 1 9.56 -5.84 1.50
N GLN A 2 9.39 -7.17 1.46
CA GLN A 2 9.10 -7.99 2.65
C GLN A 2 10.17 -7.83 3.76
N ASN A 3 11.45 -7.94 3.40
CA ASN A 3 12.58 -7.84 4.33
C ASN A 3 12.65 -6.49 5.07
N SER A 4 12.56 -5.36 4.36
CA SER A 4 12.66 -4.03 4.99
C SER A 4 11.48 -3.73 5.92
N SER A 5 10.29 -4.23 5.59
CA SER A 5 9.08 -4.07 6.41
C SER A 5 9.15 -4.88 7.70
N GLN A 6 9.60 -6.13 7.59
CA GLN A 6 9.83 -7.03 8.72
C GLN A 6 10.94 -6.48 9.61
N GLN A 7 12.06 -6.03 9.03
CA GLN A 7 13.17 -5.45 9.77
C GLN A 7 12.76 -4.21 10.58
N ARG A 8 12.01 -3.27 9.97
CA ARG A 8 11.45 -2.12 10.72
C ARG A 8 10.59 -2.58 11.89
N ARG A 9 9.72 -3.57 11.67
CA ARG A 9 8.83 -4.11 12.71
C ARG A 9 9.62 -4.73 13.86
N SER A 10 10.63 -5.55 13.55
CA SER A 10 11.51 -6.15 14.54
C SER A 10 12.28 -5.12 15.36
N ILE A 11 12.77 -4.05 14.71
CA ILE A 11 13.47 -2.95 15.40
C ILE A 11 12.51 -2.21 16.33
N LEU A 12 11.30 -1.87 15.89
CA LEU A 12 10.31 -1.21 16.75
C LEU A 12 9.92 -2.06 17.97
N GLN A 13 9.78 -3.38 17.77
CA GLN A 13 9.54 -4.32 18.86
C GLN A 13 10.73 -4.38 19.83
N LEU A 14 11.95 -4.43 19.32
CA LEU A 14 13.17 -4.43 20.14
C LEU A 14 13.31 -3.14 20.97
N LEU A 15 12.90 -2.01 20.41
CA LEU A 15 12.87 -0.71 21.08
C LEU A 15 11.68 -0.55 22.06
N GLY A 16 10.81 -1.56 22.17
CA GLY A 16 9.67 -1.55 23.08
C GLY A 16 8.56 -0.57 22.69
N VAL A 17 8.51 -0.12 21.43
CA VAL A 17 7.49 0.80 20.93
C VAL A 17 6.46 0.06 20.07
N SER A 18 5.34 0.71 19.82
CA SER A 18 4.32 0.15 18.93
C SER A 18 4.85 -0.01 17.49
N VAL A 19 4.38 -1.05 16.79
CA VAL A 19 4.81 -1.32 15.39
C VAL A 19 4.09 -0.46 14.35
N ASN A 20 3.28 0.50 14.80
CA ASN A 20 2.48 1.37 13.96
C ASN A 20 3.14 2.77 13.84
N ARG A 21 2.42 3.71 13.25
CA ARG A 21 2.90 5.08 13.04
C ARG A 21 3.32 5.77 14.35
N ALA A 22 2.58 5.57 15.44
CA ALA A 22 2.88 6.22 16.72
C ALA A 22 4.24 5.78 17.28
N GLY A 23 4.60 4.50 17.15
CA GLY A 23 5.92 4.03 17.59
C GLY A 23 7.07 4.56 16.74
N ILE A 24 6.83 4.83 15.45
CA ILE A 24 7.83 5.47 14.59
C ILE A 24 8.02 6.94 14.97
N GLU A 25 6.94 7.67 15.23
CA GLU A 25 6.99 9.05 15.74
C GLU A 25 7.68 9.11 17.11
N GLN A 26 7.45 8.12 17.97
CA GLN A 26 8.15 7.97 19.24
C GLN A 26 9.66 7.77 19.05
N VAL A 27 10.08 6.90 18.12
CA VAL A 27 11.51 6.73 17.80
C VAL A 27 12.12 8.02 17.25
N PHE A 28 11.41 8.75 16.40
CA PHE A 28 11.89 10.04 15.87
C PHE A 28 12.05 11.08 16.96
N SER A 29 11.22 11.04 18.02
CA SER A 29 11.35 11.94 19.17
C SER A 29 12.67 11.77 19.93
N TRP A 30 13.32 10.62 19.81
CA TRP A 30 14.61 10.33 20.45
C TRP A 30 15.81 10.81 19.64
N LEU A 31 15.60 11.20 18.37
CA LEU A 31 16.66 11.66 17.49
C LEU A 31 16.97 13.15 17.73
N PRO A 32 18.25 13.58 17.66
CA PRO A 32 18.58 14.99 17.67
C PRO A 32 18.01 15.70 16.42
N GLY A 33 17.81 17.02 16.50
CA GLY A 33 16.94 17.76 15.59
C GLY A 33 17.21 17.58 14.09
N VAL A 34 18.48 17.52 13.69
CA VAL A 34 18.86 17.33 12.28
C VAL A 34 18.48 15.93 11.80
N GLN A 35 18.76 14.91 12.60
CA GLN A 35 18.46 13.52 12.31
C GLN A 35 16.96 13.26 12.34
N LYS A 36 16.25 13.87 13.28
CA LYS A 36 14.78 13.84 13.37
C LYS A 36 14.14 14.37 12.09
N SER A 37 14.55 15.57 11.65
CA SER A 37 14.03 16.20 10.43
C SER A 37 14.30 15.35 9.18
N ALA A 38 15.51 14.78 9.06
CA ALA A 38 15.84 13.88 7.96
C ALA A 38 14.97 12.60 7.97
N ALA A 39 14.80 11.98 9.15
CA ALA A 39 13.99 10.78 9.31
C ALA A 39 12.50 11.02 9.00
N GLU A 40 11.95 12.16 9.44
CA GLU A 40 10.60 12.59 9.10
C GLU A 40 10.43 12.79 7.59
N GLY A 41 11.39 13.42 6.92
CA GLY A 41 11.38 13.61 5.47
C GLY A 41 11.40 12.28 4.69
N TRP A 42 12.22 11.32 5.13
CA TRP A 42 12.23 9.98 4.53
C TRP A 42 10.93 9.22 4.77
N TRP A 43 10.34 9.35 5.96
CA TRP A 43 9.06 8.72 6.29
C TRP A 43 7.92 9.25 5.43
N GLN A 44 7.82 10.57 5.28
CA GLN A 44 6.83 11.21 4.40
C GLN A 44 7.00 10.75 2.94
N SER A 45 8.24 10.67 2.46
CA SER A 45 8.54 10.18 1.12
C SER A 45 8.10 8.71 0.93
N LEU A 46 8.31 7.87 1.94
CA LEU A 46 7.88 6.47 1.90
C LEU A 46 6.34 6.37 1.87
N GLU A 47 5.63 7.15 2.70
CA GLU A 47 4.16 7.18 2.73
C GLU A 47 3.58 7.63 1.39
N GLN A 48 4.15 8.66 0.77
CA GLN A 48 3.72 9.12 -0.54
C GLN A 48 3.89 8.04 -1.61
N LYS A 49 5.04 7.32 -1.61
CA LYS A 49 5.26 6.21 -2.53
C LYS A 49 4.25 5.08 -2.32
N ALA A 50 3.98 4.71 -1.06
CA ALA A 50 3.00 3.69 -0.73
C ALA A 50 1.58 4.06 -1.19
N LYS A 51 1.17 5.32 -0.96
CA LYS A 51 -0.12 5.86 -1.45
C LYS A 51 -0.22 5.79 -2.98
N ARG A 52 0.86 6.16 -3.69
CA ARG A 52 0.90 6.07 -5.16
C ARG A 52 0.79 4.62 -5.63
N CYS A 53 1.51 3.68 -5.01
CA CYS A 53 1.38 2.26 -5.32
C CYS A 53 -0.06 1.75 -5.13
N LYS A 54 -0.74 2.16 -4.06
CA LYS A 54 -2.15 1.83 -3.84
C LYS A 54 -3.04 2.37 -4.98
N ALA A 55 -2.90 3.65 -5.31
CA ALA A 55 -3.69 4.28 -6.38
C ALA A 55 -3.43 3.66 -7.76
N TYR A 56 -2.18 3.25 -8.04
CA TYR A 56 -1.86 2.52 -9.28
C TYR A 56 -2.47 1.11 -9.29
N ASN A 57 -2.44 0.39 -8.17
CA ASN A 57 -3.10 -0.92 -8.08
C ASN A 57 -4.61 -0.82 -8.30
N GLU A 58 -5.26 0.19 -7.72
CA GLU A 58 -6.70 0.45 -7.92
C GLU A 58 -6.99 0.73 -9.40
N LYS A 59 -6.24 1.65 -10.02
CA LYS A 59 -6.40 1.96 -11.46
C LYS A 59 -6.16 0.77 -12.37
N ASN A 60 -5.18 -0.08 -12.04
CA ASN A 60 -4.91 -1.29 -12.81
C ASN A 60 -6.07 -2.30 -12.69
N GLY A 61 -6.68 -2.40 -11.51
CA GLY A 61 -7.90 -3.18 -11.30
C GLY A 61 -9.06 -2.66 -12.15
N ASP A 62 -9.32 -1.35 -12.11
CA ASP A 62 -10.36 -0.71 -12.92
C ASP A 62 -10.15 -0.93 -14.43
N LEU A 63 -8.89 -0.84 -14.88
CA LEU A 63 -8.55 -1.09 -16.28
C LEU A 63 -8.82 -2.54 -16.68
N LEU A 64 -8.46 -3.50 -15.82
CA LEU A 64 -8.69 -4.93 -16.07
C LEU A 64 -10.19 -5.25 -16.16
N ILE A 65 -11.00 -4.66 -15.28
CA ILE A 65 -12.47 -4.79 -15.33
C ILE A 65 -13.00 -4.28 -16.68
N ARG A 66 -12.58 -3.07 -17.11
CA ARG A 66 -13.00 -2.49 -18.39
C ARG A 66 -12.57 -3.31 -19.59
N GLN A 67 -11.36 -3.89 -19.57
CA GLN A 67 -10.89 -4.78 -20.64
C GLN A 67 -11.72 -6.06 -20.71
N TYR A 68 -12.08 -6.62 -19.56
CA TYR A 68 -12.95 -7.80 -19.49
C TYR A 68 -14.35 -7.48 -20.04
N GLU A 69 -14.96 -6.37 -19.64
CA GLU A 69 -16.25 -5.89 -20.16
C GLU A 69 -16.22 -5.69 -21.68
N PHE A 70 -15.15 -5.09 -22.20
CA PHE A 70 -14.99 -4.89 -23.64
C PHE A 70 -14.88 -6.22 -24.40
N ILE A 71 -14.12 -7.18 -23.89
CA ILE A 71 -13.98 -8.51 -24.51
C ILE A 71 -15.31 -9.27 -24.48
N GLN A 72 -16.06 -9.23 -23.38
CA GLN A 72 -17.39 -9.85 -23.29
C GLN A 72 -18.37 -9.24 -24.30
N ALA A 73 -18.41 -7.91 -24.41
CA ALA A 73 -19.26 -7.20 -25.37
C ALA A 73 -18.84 -7.47 -26.83
N PHE A 74 -17.52 -7.57 -27.10
CA PHE A 74 -17.00 -7.81 -28.44
C PHE A 74 -17.14 -9.27 -28.91
N LEU A 75 -16.99 -10.23 -27.99
CA LEU A 75 -17.16 -11.66 -28.28
C LEU A 75 -18.64 -12.11 -28.25
N GLY A 76 -19.57 -11.22 -27.90
CA GLY A 76 -21.01 -11.51 -27.96
C GLY A 76 -21.45 -12.65 -27.04
N THR A 77 -20.73 -12.89 -25.93
CA THR A 77 -21.18 -13.84 -24.90
C THR A 77 -22.02 -13.07 -23.90
N GLU A 78 -23.26 -12.74 -24.31
CA GLU A 78 -24.28 -12.48 -23.30
C GLU A 78 -24.35 -13.71 -22.38
N PRO A 79 -24.43 -13.53 -21.05
CA PRO A 79 -24.69 -14.65 -20.17
C PRO A 79 -26.05 -15.19 -20.53
N ASP A 80 -26.06 -16.33 -21.22
CA ASP A 80 -27.26 -17.13 -21.45
C ASP A 80 -27.70 -17.60 -20.06
N PHE A 81 -28.58 -16.82 -19.42
CA PHE A 81 -29.25 -17.20 -18.19
C PHE A 81 -30.21 -18.34 -18.52
N ILE A 82 -29.67 -19.53 -18.73
CA ILE A 82 -30.47 -20.76 -18.75
C ILE A 82 -30.77 -21.14 -17.29
N TYR A 83 -31.57 -20.31 -16.63
CA TYR A 83 -32.50 -20.78 -15.62
C TYR A 83 -33.86 -20.87 -16.30
N GLN A 84 -34.12 -22.02 -16.92
CA GLN A 84 -35.48 -22.47 -17.17
C GLN A 84 -35.76 -23.71 -16.32
N ARG A 85 -36.96 -23.68 -15.76
CA ARG A 85 -37.47 -24.42 -14.60
C ARG A 85 -37.75 -25.89 -14.89
#